data_AF-M6Q814-F1
#
_entry.id   AF-M6Q814-F1
#
_cell.length_a   1.000
_cell.length_b   1.000
_cell.length_c   1.000
_cell.angle_alpha   90.00
_cell.angle_beta   90.00
_cell.angle_gamma   90.00
#
_symmetry.space_group_name_H-M   'P 1'
#
loop_
_entity.id
_entity.type
_entity.pdbx_description
1 polymer ?
#
loop_
_entity_poly.entity_id
_entity_poly.type
_entity_poly.pdbx_seq_one_letter_code
_entity_poly.pdbx_strand_id
1 'polypeptide(L)'
;MPFLSVLFCGITFQSKIWLWALKDGRQRIIILIEGLLCFSIILSALLLYNIFPIFFIYVSLIIVGSWVIPFFTSYIPHDPFQEDILKQTRLFRGKVASFIAMEHLYHLEHHLYPTVPHHNWPKLAKQLDSYFEKKEIKSIRFLF
;
A
#
# COMPACT_ATOMS: atom_id res chain seq x y z
N MET A 1 -8.79 -8.91 7.87
CA MET A 1 -8.96 -9.79 6.69
C MET A 1 -8.00 -10.96 6.79
N PRO A 2 -8.45 -12.20 6.54
CA PRO A 2 -7.58 -13.38 6.44
C PRO A 2 -6.58 -13.24 5.26
N PHE A 3 -5.42 -13.92 5.36
CA PHE A 3 -4.33 -13.85 4.38
C PHE A 3 -4.80 -14.13 2.93
N LEU A 4 -5.51 -15.25 2.72
CA LEU A 4 -6.03 -15.63 1.39
C LEU A 4 -6.96 -14.56 0.82
N SER A 5 -7.81 -13.96 1.67
CA SER A 5 -8.75 -12.93 1.23
C SER A 5 -8.03 -11.69 0.72
N VAL A 6 -6.88 -11.33 1.28
CA VAL A 6 -6.10 -10.17 0.83
C VAL A 6 -5.47 -10.42 -0.54
N LEU A 7 -4.94 -11.62 -0.78
CA LEU A 7 -4.35 -11.99 -2.06
C LEU A 7 -5.37 -11.89 -3.21
N PHE A 8 -6.58 -12.39 -2.99
CA PHE A 8 -7.65 -12.29 -3.99
C PHE A 8 -8.31 -10.90 -4.04
N CYS A 9 -8.29 -10.14 -2.94
CA CYS A 9 -8.84 -8.79 -2.90
C CYS A 9 -8.15 -7.89 -3.93
N GLY A 10 -6.82 -8.04 -4.08
CA GLY A 10 -5.99 -7.32 -5.04
C GLY A 10 -6.55 -7.24 -6.46
N ILE A 11 -7.04 -8.37 -6.98
CA ILE A 11 -7.59 -8.48 -8.34
C ILE A 11 -8.78 -7.53 -8.54
N THR A 12 -9.62 -7.39 -7.51
CA THR A 12 -10.84 -6.58 -7.56
C THR A 12 -10.68 -5.18 -6.95
N PHE A 13 -9.53 -4.91 -6.31
CA PHE A 13 -9.33 -3.74 -5.48
C PHE A 13 -9.50 -2.44 -6.27
N GLN A 14 -8.86 -2.34 -7.43
CA GLN A 14 -8.89 -1.12 -8.25
C GLN A 14 -10.29 -0.79 -8.77
N SER A 15 -11.06 -1.81 -9.19
CA SER A 15 -12.44 -1.62 -9.63
C SER A 15 -13.35 -1.22 -8.46
N LYS A 16 -13.17 -1.85 -7.30
CA LYS A 16 -13.96 -1.54 -6.09
C LYS A 16 -13.71 -0.11 -5.61
N ILE A 17 -12.46 0.33 -5.53
CA ILE A 17 -12.13 1.68 -5.07
C ILE A 17 -12.61 2.73 -6.07
N TRP A 18 -12.50 2.47 -7.37
CA TRP A 18 -13.01 3.39 -8.40
C TRP A 18 -14.54 3.50 -8.38
N LEU A 19 -15.27 2.38 -8.30
CA LEU A 19 -16.73 2.39 -8.17
C LEU A 19 -17.20 3.07 -6.89
N TRP A 20 -16.52 2.83 -5.77
CA TRP A 20 -16.77 3.53 -4.51
C TRP A 20 -16.55 5.04 -4.66
N ALA A 21 -15.44 5.45 -5.28
CA ALA A 21 -15.11 6.85 -5.51
C ALA A 21 -16.11 7.53 -6.46
N LEU A 22 -16.64 6.83 -7.47
CA LEU A 22 -17.71 7.37 -8.32
C LEU A 22 -19.02 7.58 -7.55
N LYS A 23 -19.33 6.67 -6.62
CA LYS A 23 -20.54 6.74 -5.80
C LYS A 23 -20.45 7.85 -4.76
N ASP A 24 -19.37 7.89 -3.99
CA ASP A 24 -19.27 8.70 -2.76
C ASP A 24 -18.25 9.84 -2.86
N GLY A 25 -17.45 9.89 -3.92
CA GLY A 25 -16.40 10.90 -4.09
C GLY A 25 -16.92 12.30 -4.43
N ARG A 26 -16.18 13.31 -3.96
CA ARG A 26 -16.49 14.74 -4.18
C ARG A 26 -16.19 15.21 -5.61
N GLN A 27 -15.22 14.59 -6.28
CA GLN A 27 -14.71 15.02 -7.60
C GLN A 27 -15.05 14.00 -8.71
N ARG A 28 -16.33 13.66 -8.86
CA ARG A 28 -16.79 12.56 -9.73
C ARG A 28 -16.36 12.68 -11.19
N ILE A 29 -16.34 13.90 -11.75
CA ILE A 29 -15.92 14.12 -13.14
C ILE A 29 -14.46 13.74 -13.34
N ILE A 30 -13.58 14.13 -12.42
CA ILE A 30 -12.15 13.79 -12.49
C ILE A 30 -11.98 12.27 -12.37
N ILE A 31 -12.68 11.63 -11.43
CA ILE A 31 -12.64 10.17 -11.24
C ILE A 31 -13.12 9.43 -12.50
N LEU A 32 -14.16 9.94 -13.19
CA LEU A 32 -14.62 9.39 -14.46
C LEU A 32 -13.55 9.54 -15.55
N ILE A 33 -12.94 10.73 -15.68
CA ILE A 33 -11.88 10.97 -16.65
C ILE A 33 -10.69 10.05 -16.40
N GLU A 34 -10.22 9.91 -15.15
CA GLU A 34 -9.15 8.99 -14.78
C GLU A 34 -9.48 7.54 -15.17
N GLY A 35 -10.72 7.10 -14.90
CA GLY A 35 -11.20 5.78 -15.28
C GLY A 35 -11.21 5.57 -16.81
N LEU A 36 -11.70 6.56 -17.56
CA LEU A 36 -11.72 6.53 -19.03
C LEU A 36 -10.30 6.53 -19.62
N LEU A 37 -9.37 7.25 -19.03
CA LEU A 37 -7.96 7.25 -19.44
C LEU A 37 -7.34 5.86 -19.20
N CYS A 38 -7.55 5.26 -18.03
CA CYS A 38 -7.09 3.90 -17.75
C CYS A 38 -7.68 2.90 -18.75
N PHE A 39 -8.99 2.97 -19.01
CA PHE A 39 -9.65 2.12 -19.99
C PHE A 39 -9.08 2.31 -21.40
N SER A 40 -8.84 3.56 -21.81
CA SER A 40 -8.27 3.89 -23.13
C SER A 40 -6.86 3.32 -23.30
N ILE A 41 -6.02 3.36 -22.24
CA ILE A 41 -4.69 2.75 -22.25
C ILE A 41 -4.81 1.23 -22.46
N ILE A 42 -5.68 0.56 -21.71
CA ILE A 42 -5.88 -0.89 -21.84
C ILE A 42 -6.40 -1.25 -23.23
N LEU A 43 -7.39 -0.52 -23.73
CA LEU A 43 -7.95 -0.74 -25.06
C LEU A 43 -6.90 -0.52 -26.15
N SER A 44 -6.11 0.55 -26.05
CA SER A 44 -5.02 0.82 -27.00
C SER A 44 -3.97 -0.28 -27.00
N ALA A 45 -3.64 -0.85 -25.83
CA ALA A 45 -2.70 -1.95 -25.72
C ALA A 45 -3.20 -3.24 -26.40
N LEU A 46 -4.51 -3.50 -26.34
CA LEU A 46 -5.14 -4.62 -27.05
C LEU A 46 -5.16 -4.39 -28.58
N LEU A 47 -5.61 -3.22 -29.03
CA LEU A 47 -5.72 -2.90 -30.45
C LEU A 47 -4.36 -2.88 -31.16
N LEU A 48 -3.33 -2.42 -30.46
CA LEU A 48 -1.97 -2.29 -31.00
C LEU A 48 -1.11 -3.53 -30.79
N TYR A 49 -1.64 -4.63 -30.24
CA TYR A 49 -0.84 -5.82 -29.87
C TYR A 49 0.01 -6.37 -31.03
N ASN A 50 -0.55 -6.47 -32.24
CA ASN A 50 0.15 -7.00 -33.41
C ASN A 50 1.29 -6.10 -33.90
N ILE A 51 1.31 -4.82 -33.50
CA ILE A 51 2.31 -3.82 -33.90
C ILE A 51 3.31 -3.60 -32.77
N PHE A 52 2.82 -3.48 -31.53
CA PHE A 52 3.59 -3.15 -30.32
C PHE A 52 3.29 -4.13 -29.18
N PRO A 53 3.72 -5.41 -29.27
CA PRO A 53 3.45 -6.41 -28.24
C PRO A 53 4.08 -6.06 -26.88
N ILE A 54 5.22 -5.35 -26.88
CA ILE A 54 5.86 -4.84 -25.65
C ILE A 54 4.91 -3.94 -24.85
N PHE A 55 4.11 -3.11 -25.51
CA PHE A 55 3.19 -2.20 -24.82
C PHE A 55 2.09 -2.97 -24.09
N PHE A 56 1.55 -4.01 -24.72
CA PHE A 56 0.60 -4.93 -24.07
C PHE A 56 1.21 -5.64 -22.86
N ILE A 57 2.44 -6.15 -22.99
CA ILE A 57 3.15 -6.81 -21.87
C ILE A 57 3.33 -5.82 -20.72
N TYR A 58 3.77 -4.59 -21.01
CA TYR A 58 3.95 -3.55 -20.01
C TYR A 58 2.66 -3.19 -19.26
N VAL A 59 1.55 -2.96 -20.00
CA VAL A 59 0.24 -2.69 -19.38
C VAL A 59 -0.23 -3.88 -18.55
N SER A 60 -0.03 -5.10 -19.03
CA SER A 60 -0.38 -6.32 -18.27
C SER A 60 0.41 -6.43 -16.97
N LEU A 61 1.71 -6.12 -16.99
CA LEU A 61 2.57 -6.11 -15.81
C LEU A 61 2.15 -5.05 -14.80
N ILE A 62 1.74 -3.86 -15.24
CA ILE A 62 1.19 -2.82 -14.34
C ILE A 62 -0.09 -3.32 -13.66
N ILE A 63 -1.01 -3.94 -14.43
CA ILE A 63 -2.28 -4.44 -13.88
C ILE A 63 -2.01 -5.54 -12.85
N VAL A 64 -1.23 -6.56 -13.21
CA VAL A 64 -0.89 -7.66 -12.29
C VAL A 64 -0.10 -7.16 -11.09
N GLY A 65 0.85 -6.24 -11.29
CA GLY A 65 1.60 -5.59 -10.22
C GLY A 65 0.71 -4.80 -9.26
N SER A 66 -0.39 -4.23 -9.73
CA SER A 66 -1.35 -3.53 -8.85
C SER A 66 -2.07 -4.46 -7.88
N TRP A 67 -2.18 -5.76 -8.19
CA TRP A 67 -2.91 -6.71 -7.33
C TRP A 67 -2.22 -6.94 -5.99
N VAL A 68 -0.91 -6.71 -5.90
CA VAL A 68 -0.20 -6.86 -4.62
C VAL A 68 -0.32 -5.63 -3.71
N ILE A 69 -0.91 -4.52 -4.19
CA ILE A 69 -1.00 -3.28 -3.42
C ILE A 69 -1.67 -3.50 -2.04
N PRO A 70 -2.88 -4.07 -1.92
CA PRO A 70 -3.53 -4.25 -0.61
C PRO A 70 -2.72 -5.14 0.34
N PHE A 71 -1.93 -6.07 -0.21
CA PHE A 71 -1.05 -6.90 0.57
C PHE A 71 0.08 -6.08 1.19
N PHE A 72 0.83 -5.34 0.37
CA PHE A 72 1.98 -4.57 0.84
C PHE A 72 1.61 -3.33 1.66
N THR A 73 0.55 -2.61 1.29
CA THR A 73 0.22 -1.31 1.91
C THR A 73 -0.80 -1.40 3.04
N SER A 74 -1.57 -2.50 3.12
CA SER A 74 -2.55 -2.68 4.20
C SER A 74 -2.21 -3.91 5.06
N TYR A 75 -2.10 -5.10 4.47
CA TYR A 75 -1.96 -6.32 5.26
C TYR A 75 -0.60 -6.47 5.94
N ILE A 76 0.52 -6.13 5.30
CA ILE A 76 1.85 -6.18 5.92
C ILE A 76 1.99 -5.17 7.08
N PRO A 77 1.59 -3.90 6.94
CA PRO A 77 1.75 -2.93 8.03
C PRO A 77 0.72 -3.07 9.13
N HIS A 78 -0.43 -3.74 8.92
CA HIS A 78 -1.50 -3.80 9.90
C HIS A 78 -1.91 -5.21 10.33
N ASP A 79 -2.15 -5.36 11.63
CA ASP A 79 -2.82 -6.54 12.19
C ASP A 79 -4.33 -6.29 12.25
N PRO A 80 -5.14 -6.95 11.40
CA PRO A 80 -6.57 -6.72 11.35
C PRO A 80 -7.34 -7.34 12.53
N PHE A 81 -6.67 -8.07 13.43
CA PHE A 81 -7.29 -8.70 14.60
C PHE A 81 -6.99 -7.96 15.91
N GLN A 82 -6.21 -6.87 15.86
CA GLN A 82 -5.92 -6.04 17.02
C GLN A 82 -6.93 -4.89 17.09
N GLU A 83 -7.51 -4.68 18.27
CA GLU A 83 -8.44 -3.57 18.53
C GLU A 83 -7.73 -2.32 19.09
N ASP A 84 -6.57 -2.52 19.74
CA ASP A 84 -5.74 -1.41 20.22
C ASP A 84 -5.08 -0.73 19.03
N ILE A 85 -5.33 0.57 18.87
CA ILE A 85 -4.82 1.42 17.78
C ILE A 85 -3.29 1.32 17.66
N LEU A 86 -2.58 1.23 18.78
CA LEU A 86 -1.11 1.11 18.78
C LEU A 86 -0.62 -0.27 18.33
N LYS A 87 -1.44 -1.31 18.51
CA LYS A 87 -1.11 -2.70 18.13
C LYS A 87 -1.66 -3.08 16.75
N GLN A 88 -2.66 -2.34 16.27
CA GLN A 88 -3.21 -2.49 14.93
C GLN A 88 -2.19 -2.18 13.84
N THR A 89 -1.24 -1.28 14.10
CA THR A 89 -0.12 -1.04 13.19
C THR A 89 1.14 -1.71 13.72
N ARG A 90 1.75 -2.55 12.89
CA ARG A 90 2.95 -3.30 13.26
C ARG A 90 4.15 -2.37 13.32
N LEU A 91 4.94 -2.55 14.36
CA LEU A 91 6.18 -1.83 14.57
C LEU A 91 7.32 -2.56 13.84
N PHE A 92 7.83 -1.99 12.74
CA PHE A 92 8.99 -2.57 12.05
C PHE A 92 10.30 -1.93 12.51
N ARG A 93 11.32 -2.77 12.65
CA ARG A 93 12.70 -2.37 12.94
C ARG A 93 13.67 -3.22 12.09
N GLY A 94 14.87 -2.68 11.88
CA GLY A 94 15.96 -3.36 11.17
C GLY A 94 16.38 -2.66 9.89
N LYS A 95 17.70 -2.57 9.67
CA LYS A 95 18.28 -1.79 8.57
C LYS A 95 17.93 -2.35 7.19
N VAL A 96 17.86 -3.68 7.07
CA VAL A 96 17.58 -4.34 5.79
C VAL A 96 16.12 -4.11 5.37
N ALA A 97 15.17 -4.34 6.28
CA ALA A 97 13.76 -4.05 6.01
C ALA A 97 13.54 -2.57 5.71
N SER A 98 14.15 -1.66 6.48
CA SER A 98 14.09 -0.23 6.20
C SER A 98 14.70 0.10 4.84
N PHE A 99 15.81 -0.51 4.43
CA PHE A 99 16.41 -0.25 3.12
C PHE A 99 15.52 -0.77 1.96
N ILE A 100 15.09 -2.03 2.03
CA ILE A 100 14.29 -2.67 0.97
C ILE A 100 12.95 -1.94 0.81
N ALA A 101 12.31 -1.59 1.92
CA ALA A 101 11.04 -0.87 1.89
C ALA A 101 11.21 0.65 1.75
N MET A 102 12.43 1.15 1.52
CA MET A 102 12.72 2.59 1.46
C MET A 102 12.04 3.34 2.62
N GLU A 103 12.25 2.84 3.84
CA GLU A 103 11.74 3.36 5.11
C GLU A 103 10.21 3.42 5.24
N HIS A 104 9.43 2.92 4.27
CA HIS A 104 7.96 2.93 4.34
C HIS A 104 7.38 2.05 5.46
N LEU A 105 8.18 1.14 6.01
CA LEU A 105 7.75 0.26 7.11
C LEU A 105 7.73 0.96 8.47
N TYR A 106 8.23 2.20 8.61
CA TYR A 106 7.96 3.06 9.78
C TYR A 106 6.51 3.58 9.76
N HIS A 107 5.57 2.66 9.59
CA HIS A 107 4.17 2.95 9.34
C HIS A 107 3.45 3.37 10.63
N LEU A 108 3.84 2.81 11.77
CA LEU A 108 3.28 3.23 13.07
C LEU A 108 3.69 4.69 13.38
N GLU A 109 4.94 5.06 13.08
CA GLU A 109 5.41 6.45 13.19
C GLU A 109 4.61 7.38 12.29
N HIS A 110 4.35 6.97 11.04
CA HIS A 110 3.50 7.73 10.12
C HIS A 110 2.08 7.95 10.65
N HIS A 111 1.44 6.91 11.21
CA HIS A 111 0.09 7.05 11.78
C HIS A 111 0.06 7.95 13.01
N LEU A 112 1.08 7.90 13.86
CA LEU A 112 1.16 8.73 15.08
C LEU A 112 1.54 10.18 14.78
N TYR A 113 2.41 10.41 13.79
CA TYR A 113 2.94 11.72 13.43
C TYR A 113 2.95 11.93 11.91
N PRO A 114 1.76 12.05 11.29
CA PRO A 114 1.64 12.13 9.82
C PRO A 114 2.27 13.38 9.20
N THR A 115 2.53 14.41 10.00
CA THR A 115 3.18 15.65 9.58
C THR A 115 4.72 15.53 9.52
N VAL A 116 5.30 14.48 10.09
CA VAL A 116 6.75 14.27 10.06
C VAL A 116 7.16 13.72 8.69
N PRO A 117 8.08 14.40 7.96
CA PRO A 117 8.55 13.93 6.67
C PRO A 117 9.18 12.54 6.75
N HIS A 118 8.95 11.75 5.70
CA HIS A 118 9.40 10.36 5.58
C HIS A 118 10.87 10.12 5.95
N HIS A 119 11.79 10.97 5.44
CA HIS A 119 13.22 10.88 5.74
C HIS A 119 13.59 11.08 7.23
N ASN A 120 12.67 11.57 8.06
CA ASN A 120 12.85 11.74 9.50
C ASN A 120 12.25 10.60 10.33
N TRP A 121 11.54 9.66 9.71
CA TRP A 121 10.93 8.53 10.44
C TRP A 121 11.94 7.67 11.19
N PRO A 122 13.15 7.35 10.67
CA PRO A 122 14.14 6.62 11.47
C PRO A 122 14.59 7.37 12.73
N LYS A 123 14.60 8.70 12.68
CA LYS A 123 14.93 9.54 13.85
C LYS A 123 13.77 9.56 14.85
N LEU A 124 12.54 9.70 14.36
CA LEU A 124 11.33 9.65 15.18
C LEU A 124 11.18 8.28 15.87
N ALA A 125 11.41 7.19 15.13
CA ALA A 125 11.40 5.83 15.64
C ALA A 125 12.28 5.68 16.88
N LYS A 126 13.53 6.17 16.83
CA LYS A 126 14.46 6.15 17.97
C LYS A 126 13.94 6.91 19.20
N GLN A 127 13.18 7.99 18.99
CA GLN A 127 12.60 8.77 20.08
C GLN A 127 11.39 8.06 20.71
N LEU A 128 10.65 7.30 19.90
CA LEU A 128 9.45 6.58 20.33
C LEU A 128 9.73 5.16 20.84
N ASP A 129 10.90 4.58 20.57
CA ASP A 129 11.23 3.21 20.96
C ASP A 129 11.01 2.95 22.45
N SER A 130 11.49 3.82 23.34
CA SER A 130 11.27 3.66 24.79
C SER A 130 9.79 3.77 25.20
N TYR A 131 8.97 4.50 24.43
CA TYR A 131 7.52 4.56 24.65
C TYR A 131 6.85 3.27 24.19
N PHE A 132 7.23 2.74 23.02
CA PHE A 132 6.71 1.48 22.49
C PHE A 132 7.07 0.27 23.36
N GLU A 133 8.28 0.24 23.93
CA GLU A 133 8.70 -0.77 24.90
C GLU A 133 7.83 -0.75 26.16
N LYS A 134 7.56 0.43 26.73
CA LYS A 134 6.66 0.59 27.89
C LYS A 134 5.22 0.18 27.60
N LYS A 135 4.80 0.27 26.33
CA LYS A 135 3.47 -0.16 25.86
C LYS A 135 3.44 -1.61 25.39
N GLU A 136 4.56 -2.33 25.57
CA GLU A 136 4.71 -3.75 25.20
C GLU A 136 4.40 -4.01 23.72
N ILE A 137 4.70 -3.05 22.84
CA ILE A 137 4.51 -3.19 21.40
C ILE A 137 5.65 -4.03 20.85
N LYS A 138 5.32 -5.19 20.29
CA LYS A 138 6.30 -6.11 19.72
C LYS A 138 6.83 -5.56 18.39
N SER A 139 8.13 -5.31 18.33
CA SER A 139 8.80 -4.98 17.07
C SER A 139 9.02 -6.23 16.22
N ILE A 140 8.68 -6.15 14.93
CA ILE A 140 9.09 -7.13 13.93
C ILE A 140 10.46 -6.71 13.41
N ARG A 141 11.44 -7.58 13.61
CA ARG A 141 12.83 -7.37 13.20
C ARG A 141 13.19 -8.33 12.08
N PHE A 142 13.45 -7.79 10.89
CA PHE A 142 14.04 -8.55 9.80
C PHE A 142 15.53 -8.22 9.75
N LEU A 143 16.34 -9.12 10.32
CA LEU A 143 17.80 -9.04 10.47
C LEU A 143 18.30 -7.77 11.20
N PHE A 144 18.63 -7.97 12.49
CA PHE A 144 19.11 -7.06 13.55
C PHE A 144 18.21 -5.86 13.90
#